data_AF-A0A3P6B3N0-F1
#
_entry.id   AF-A0A3P6B3N0-F1
#
_cell.length_a   1.000
_cell.length_b   1.000
_cell.length_c   1.000
_cell.angle_alpha   90.00
_cell.angle_beta   90.00
_cell.angle_gamma   90.00
#
_symmetry.space_group_name_H-M   'P 1'
#
loop_
_entity.id
_entity.type
_entity.pdbx_description
1 polymer ?
#
loop_
_entity_poly.entity_id
_entity_poly.type
_entity_poly.pdbx_seq_one_letter_code
_entity_poly.pdbx_strand_id
1 'polypeptide(L)' 'MYCVWKERNARIFTSISTPLPVLRAAVDRLIRDRLLSCPARSPSGPSLLLLYFASYRPR' A
#
# COMPACT_ATOMS: atom_id res chain seq x y z
N MET A 1 1.65 -4.70 -3.02
CA MET A 1 1.57 -5.89 -3.92
C MET A 1 2.66 -5.93 -5.01
N TYR A 2 3.50 -4.90 -5.18
CA TYR A 2 4.52 -4.92 -6.26
C TYR A 2 5.74 -5.82 -5.96
N CYS A 3 6.24 -5.84 -4.72
CA CYS A 3 7.45 -6.61 -4.37
C CYS A 3 7.29 -8.13 -4.58
N VAL A 4 6.12 -8.68 -4.22
CA VAL A 4 5.83 -10.12 -4.37
C VAL A 4 5.71 -10.50 -5.86
N TRP A 5 5.04 -9.67 -6.66
CA TRP A 5 4.95 -9.88 -8.11
C TRP A 5 6.34 -9.82 -8.77
N LYS A 6 7.19 -8.87 -8.35
CA LYS A 6 8.56 -8.75 -8.87
C LYS A 6 9.41 -9.99 -8.54
N GLU A 7 9.34 -10.46 -7.30
CA GLU A 7 10.07 -11.64 -6.84
C GLU A 7 9.67 -12.90 -7.62
N ARG A 8 8.36 -13.12 -7.77
CA ARG A 8 7.83 -14.26 -8.52
C ARG A 8 8.26 -14.23 -9.99
N ASN A 9 8.23 -13.05 -10.63
CA ASN A 9 8.71 -12.93 -12.01
C ASN A 9 10.21 -13.16 -12.14
N ALA A 10 11.01 -12.61 -11.24
CA ALA A 10 12.46 -12.84 -11.25
C ALA A 10 12.79 -14.32 -11.07
N ARG A 11 12.02 -15.05 -10.25
CA ARG A 11 12.19 -16.49 -10.04
C ARG A 11 11.95 -17.33 -11.28
N ILE A 12 11.03 -16.94 -12.17
CA ILE A 12 10.78 -17.67 -13.42
C ILE A 12 12.05 -17.75 -14.27
N PHE A 13 12.84 -16.67 -14.29
CA PHE A 13 14.03 -16.57 -15.12
C PHE A 13 15.32 -17.00 -14.42
N THR A 14 15.37 -16.91 -13.09
CA THR A 14 16.61 -17.15 -12.32
C THR A 14 16.59 -18.45 -11.52
N SER A 15 15.42 -19.05 -11.29
CA SER A 15 15.24 -20.20 -10.36
C SER A 15 15.75 -19.97 -8.93
N ILE A 16 16.06 -18.72 -8.55
CA ILE A 16 16.59 -18.36 -7.23
C ILE A 16 15.49 -17.68 -6.41
N SER A 17 15.24 -18.20 -5.20
CA SER A 17 14.28 -17.59 -4.29
C SER A 17 14.92 -16.46 -3.48
N THR A 18 14.21 -15.35 -3.36
CA THR A 18 14.63 -14.30 -2.41
C THR A 18 14.32 -14.78 -0.98
N PRO A 19 15.23 -14.60 -0.01
CA PRO A 19 14.93 -14.92 1.38
C PRO A 19 13.73 -14.11 1.90
N LEU A 20 12.81 -14.77 2.60
CA LEU A 20 11.59 -14.15 3.12
C LEU A 20 11.82 -12.90 3.99
N PRO A 21 12.86 -12.84 4.86
CA PRO A 21 13.13 -11.63 5.64
C PRO A 21 13.45 -10.41 4.77
N VAL A 22 14.16 -10.61 3.66
CA VAL A 22 14.52 -9.55 2.72
C VAL A 22 13.27 -9.03 2.01
N LEU A 23 12.41 -9.95 1.56
CA LEU A 23 11.15 -9.58 0.90
C LEU A 23 10.21 -8.82 1.85
N ARG A 24 10.11 -9.26 3.12
CA ARG A 24 9.33 -8.55 4.16
C ARG A 24 9.86 -7.13 4.39
N ALA A 25 11.17 -6.98 4.60
CA ALA A 25 11.77 -5.67 4.83
C ALA A 25 11.52 -4.70 3.65
N ALA A 26 11.60 -5.20 2.41
CA ALA A 26 11.30 -4.41 1.21
C ALA A 26 9.83 -3.99 1.12
N VAL A 27 8.90 -4.87 1.49
CA VAL A 27 7.47 -4.56 1.56
C VAL A 27 7.19 -3.52 2.65
N ASP A 28 7.74 -3.71 3.85
CA ASP A 28 7.52 -2.79 4.97
C ASP A 28 8.07 -1.39 4.68
N ARG A 29 9.24 -1.31 4.04
CA ARG A 29 9.82 -0.05 3.59
C ARG A 29 8.91 0.62 2.56
N LEU A 30 8.44 -0.11 1.55
CA LEU A 30 7.55 0.45 0.53
C LEU A 30 6.21 0.93 1.10
N ILE A 31 5.65 0.23 2.09
CA ILE A 31 4.45 0.68 2.80
C ILE A 31 4.74 1.96 3.58
N ARG A 32 5.83 1.98 4.36
CA ARG A 32 6.24 3.18 5.12
C ARG A 32 6.50 4.36 4.21
N ASP A 33 7.26 4.17 3.14
CA ASP A 33 7.55 5.21 2.17
C ASP A 33 6.26 5.74 1.57
N ARG A 34 5.26 4.91 1.26
CA ARG A 34 3.95 5.37 0.77
C ARG A 34 3.12 6.10 1.83
N LEU A 35 3.17 5.66 3.08
CA LEU A 35 2.47 6.35 4.17
C LEU A 35 3.09 7.71 4.46
N LEU A 36 4.42 7.79 4.47
CA LEU A 36 5.17 9.02 4.73
C LEU A 36 5.19 9.96 3.51
N SER A 37 5.19 9.41 2.31
CA SER A 37 5.08 10.17 1.05
C SER A 37 3.63 10.47 0.66
N CYS A 38 2.65 10.00 1.44
CA CYS A 38 1.26 10.40 1.24
C CYS A 38 1.16 11.85 1.74
N PRO A 39 0.93 12.84 0.85
CA PRO A 39 0.71 14.19 1.32
C PRO A 39 -0.47 14.19 2.28
N ALA A 40 -0.34 14.93 3.38
CA ALA A 40 -1.47 15.15 4.28
C ALA A 40 -2.66 15.58 3.41
N ARG A 41 -3.83 14.97 3.65
CA ARG A 41 -5.04 15.29 2.90
C ARG A 41 -5.25 16.79 3.01
N SER A 42 -5.30 17.46 1.84
CA SER A 42 -5.51 18.91 1.80
C SER A 42 -6.73 19.24 2.65
N PRO A 43 -6.66 20.23 3.56
CA PRO A 43 -7.81 20.66 4.35
C PRO A 43 -8.96 21.18 3.49
N SER A 44 -8.72 21.44 2.19
CA SER A 44 -9.76 21.78 1.21
C SER A 44 -10.60 20.59 0.71
N GLY A 45 -10.25 19.35 1.07
CA GLY A 45 -11.03 18.16 0.72
C GLY A 45 -12.25 17.98 1.64
N PRO A 46 -13.36 17.39 1.15
CA PRO A 46 -14.55 17.17 1.99
C PRO A 46 -14.21 16.27 3.18
N SER A 47 -14.78 16.53 4.36
CA SER A 47 -14.57 15.67 5.53
C SER A 47 -15.11 14.25 5.25
N LEU A 48 -14.32 13.21 5.52
CA LEU A 48 -14.78 11.82 5.38
C LEU A 48 -15.98 11.51 6.27
N LEU A 49 -16.05 12.15 7.43
CA LEU A 49 -17.16 12.04 8.36
C LEU A 49 -18.43 12.72 7.81
N LEU A 50 -18.28 13.86 7.11
CA LEU A 50 -19.38 14.50 6.40
C LEU A 50 -19.90 13.61 5.25
N LEU A 51 -18.99 13.00 4.47
CA LEU A 51 -19.37 12.05 3.42
C LEU A 51 -20.08 10.81 3.99
N TYR A 52 -19.62 10.28 5.12
CA TYR A 52 -20.28 9.17 5.81
C TYR A 52 -21.70 9.54 6.22
N PHE A 53 -21.92 10.69 6.86
CA PHE A 53 -23.27 11.13 7.21
C PHE A 53 -24.14 11.48 6.00
N ALA A 54 -23.57 11.99 4.91
CA ALA A 54 -24.33 12.27 3.69
C ALA A 54 -24.78 10.99 2.96
N SER A 55 -23.99 9.92 3.07
CA SER A 55 -24.29 8.62 2.44
C SER A 55 -25.09 7.68 3.36
N TYR A 56 -25.07 7.92 4.67
CA TYR A 56 -25.87 7.18 5.62
C TYR A 56 -27.32 7.68 5.61
N ARG A 57 -28.20 6.94 4.94
CA ARG A 57 -29.65 7.03 5.17
C ARG A 57 -30.06 5.95 6.18
N PRO A 58 -30.48 6.32 7.41
CA PRO A 58 -31.13 5.36 8.28
C PRO A 58 -32.46 4.93 7.62
N ARG A 59 -32.73 3.62 7.62
CA ARG A 59 -34.01 3.06 7.20
C ARG A 59 -35.08 3.32 8.26
#